data_AF-A0A7V2UEZ4-F1
#
_entry.id   AF-A0A7V2UEZ4-F1
#
_cell.length_a   1.000
_cell.length_b   1.000
_cell.length_c   1.000
_cell.angle_alpha   90.00
_cell.angle_beta   90.00
_cell.angle_gamma   90.00
#
_symmetry.space_group_name_H-M   'P 1'
#
loop_
_entity.id
_entity.type
_entity.pdbx_description
1 polymer ?
#
loop_
_entity_poly.entity_id
_entity_poly.type
_entity_poly.pdbx_seq_one_letter_code
_entity_poly.pdbx_strand_id
1 'polypeptide(L)'
;YMASRNDEATEVLPPPGPRKYWTRQEVAHWLLERLSETTPTIVGIDHGFSFPIRYFETHQIVPDWDVFLRDFHQHWPTDGQHVYVDFVRDGSVGNGAQRTGSAKWRRLTEQRCRAKSVFHFDCQGSVAKSTHSGLPWLLFLREKLGSHLHFWPFDGFTVPSGRSAVVEAYPALYKHRFPGTVSMSGDQQDAYAIASWLKHSDVTGELQTAMHPTMDPAMQLMARTEGWILGVA
;
A
#
# COMPACT_ATOMS: atom_id res chain seq x y z
N TYR A 1 6.85 8.27 -8.85
CA TYR A 1 8.30 8.31 -9.08
C TYR A 1 8.78 6.92 -9.40
N MET A 2 9.80 6.79 -10.22
CA MET A 2 10.39 5.52 -10.62
C MET A 2 11.91 5.68 -10.72
N ALA A 3 12.65 4.65 -10.34
CA ALA A 3 14.09 4.61 -10.43
C ALA A 3 14.53 3.29 -11.08
N SER A 4 15.70 3.29 -11.68
CA SER A 4 16.38 2.07 -12.14
C SER A 4 17.63 1.84 -11.30
N ARG A 5 18.34 0.74 -11.53
CA ARG A 5 19.64 0.50 -10.89
C ARG A 5 20.64 1.65 -11.14
N ASN A 6 20.61 2.22 -12.34
CA ASN A 6 21.59 3.22 -12.79
C ASN A 6 21.05 4.65 -12.72
N ASP A 7 19.73 4.82 -12.73
CA ASP A 7 19.09 6.14 -12.79
C ASP A 7 18.54 6.55 -11.42
N GLU A 8 18.57 7.85 -11.16
CA GLU A 8 17.91 8.40 -9.98
C GLU A 8 16.38 8.36 -10.12
N ALA A 9 15.68 8.45 -8.98
CA ALA A 9 14.23 8.48 -8.99
C ALA A 9 13.71 9.72 -9.71
N THR A 10 12.92 9.52 -10.76
CA THR A 10 12.29 10.59 -11.54
C THR A 10 10.77 10.53 -11.46
N GLU A 11 10.12 11.69 -11.61
CA GLU A 11 8.67 11.76 -11.64
C GLU A 11 8.15 11.12 -12.93
N VAL A 12 7.17 10.22 -12.80
CA VAL A 12 6.46 9.65 -13.94
C VAL A 12 5.16 10.41 -14.06
N LEU A 13 4.98 11.13 -15.17
CA LEU A 13 3.78 11.91 -15.44
C LEU A 13 2.67 11.02 -16.03
N PRO A 14 1.38 11.36 -15.81
CA PRO A 14 0.29 10.67 -16.49
C PRO A 14 0.43 10.82 -18.01
N PRO A 15 -0.18 9.91 -18.81
CA PRO A 15 -0.19 10.05 -20.27
C PRO A 15 -0.70 11.44 -20.70
N PRO A 16 -0.21 11.98 -21.84
CA PRO A 16 -0.63 13.30 -22.31
C PRO A 16 -2.15 13.42 -22.40
N GLY A 17 -2.70 14.42 -21.72
CA GLY A 17 -4.14 14.60 -21.62
C GLY A 17 -4.53 15.86 -20.84
N PRO A 18 -5.85 16.10 -20.66
CA PRO A 18 -6.34 17.30 -19.98
C PRO A 18 -6.08 17.28 -18.46
N ARG A 19 -5.76 16.11 -17.88
CA ARG A 19 -5.49 15.96 -16.46
C ARG A 19 -4.01 16.18 -16.18
N LYS A 20 -3.73 17.06 -15.21
CA LYS A 20 -2.38 17.31 -14.70
C LYS A 20 -1.85 16.18 -13.82
N TYR A 21 -2.73 15.46 -13.13
CA TYR A 21 -2.37 14.46 -12.14
C TYR A 21 -2.98 13.10 -12.48
N TRP A 22 -2.31 12.06 -12.02
CA TRP A 22 -2.79 10.69 -12.07
C TRP A 22 -4.10 10.52 -11.29
N THR A 23 -5.03 9.77 -11.86
CA THR A 23 -6.11 9.12 -11.11
C THR A 23 -5.67 7.75 -10.61
N ARG A 24 -6.31 7.23 -9.56
CA ARG A 24 -6.01 5.88 -9.03
C ARG A 24 -6.21 4.79 -10.08
N GLN A 25 -7.25 4.92 -10.90
CA GLN A 25 -7.50 4.00 -12.02
C GLN A 25 -6.33 4.00 -13.01
N GLU A 26 -5.88 5.18 -13.44
CA GLU A 26 -4.75 5.31 -14.37
C GLU A 26 -3.46 4.73 -13.75
N VAL A 27 -3.20 4.97 -12.46
CA VAL A 27 -2.05 4.36 -11.76
C VAL A 27 -2.17 2.84 -11.74
N ALA A 28 -3.34 2.29 -11.39
CA ALA A 28 -3.52 0.84 -11.30
C ALA A 28 -3.35 0.16 -12.67
N HIS A 29 -3.83 0.76 -13.76
CA HIS A 29 -3.64 0.23 -15.11
C HIS A 29 -2.19 0.37 -15.58
N TRP A 30 -1.55 1.51 -15.29
CA TRP A 30 -0.13 1.68 -15.58
C TRP A 30 0.73 0.68 -14.80
N LEU A 31 0.41 0.43 -13.52
CA LEU A 31 1.06 -0.60 -12.72
C LEU A 31 0.80 -2.00 -13.29
N LEU A 32 -0.42 -2.31 -13.73
CA LEU A 32 -0.72 -3.59 -14.37
C LEU A 32 0.20 -3.84 -15.57
N GLU A 33 0.39 -2.84 -16.44
CA GLU A 33 1.31 -2.94 -17.57
C GLU A 33 2.76 -3.19 -17.11
N ARG A 34 3.27 -2.35 -16.20
CA ARG A 34 4.66 -2.46 -15.72
C ARG A 34 4.93 -3.78 -15.02
N LEU A 35 4.00 -4.23 -14.18
CA LEU A 35 4.13 -5.46 -13.41
C LEU A 35 3.91 -6.73 -14.25
N SER A 36 3.42 -6.57 -15.50
CA SER A 36 3.35 -7.65 -16.50
C SER A 36 4.65 -7.82 -17.31
N GLU A 37 5.60 -6.89 -17.19
CA GLU A 37 6.87 -6.98 -17.90
C GLU A 37 7.77 -8.07 -17.33
N THR A 38 8.71 -8.53 -18.15
CA THR A 38 9.69 -9.55 -17.74
C THR A 38 10.69 -9.05 -16.71
N THR A 39 10.87 -7.72 -16.59
CA THR A 39 11.78 -7.11 -15.63
C THR A 39 11.11 -7.07 -14.26
N PRO A 40 11.62 -7.80 -13.26
CA PRO A 40 11.03 -7.78 -11.92
C PRO A 40 11.07 -6.37 -11.35
N THR A 41 9.93 -5.91 -10.85
CA THR A 41 9.77 -4.54 -10.34
C THR A 41 9.20 -4.59 -8.92
N ILE A 42 9.77 -3.77 -8.03
CA ILE A 42 9.24 -3.56 -6.68
C ILE A 42 8.49 -2.22 -6.61
N VAL A 43 7.29 -2.23 -6.04
CA VAL A 43 6.42 -1.06 -5.92
C VAL A 43 6.09 -0.81 -4.45
N GLY A 44 6.50 0.34 -3.93
CA GLY A 44 6.11 0.80 -2.60
C GLY A 44 4.91 1.74 -2.67
N ILE A 45 3.89 1.49 -1.85
CA ILE A 45 2.66 2.29 -1.82
C ILE A 45 2.39 2.79 -0.40
N ASP A 46 2.10 4.10 -0.28
CA ASP A 46 1.82 4.77 1.00
C ASP A 46 0.34 4.68 1.42
N HIS A 47 -0.12 3.47 1.72
CA HIS A 47 -1.36 3.23 2.46
C HIS A 47 -1.38 1.82 3.06
N GLY A 48 -2.29 1.57 4.00
CA GLY A 48 -2.44 0.25 4.61
C GLY A 48 -2.90 -0.81 3.61
N PHE A 49 -2.32 -2.01 3.64
CA PHE A 49 -2.74 -3.11 2.77
C PHE A 49 -3.79 -4.04 3.39
N SER A 50 -4.02 -3.91 4.70
CA SER A 50 -5.05 -4.64 5.45
C SER A 50 -5.38 -3.88 6.73
N PHE A 51 -6.25 -4.46 7.55
CA PHE A 51 -6.81 -3.88 8.78
C PHE A 51 -6.31 -4.61 10.03
N PRO A 52 -6.46 -4.02 11.23
CA PRO A 52 -6.13 -4.71 12.48
C PRO A 52 -7.02 -5.94 12.70
N ILE A 53 -6.50 -6.98 13.37
CA ILE A 53 -7.20 -8.25 13.63
C ILE A 53 -8.57 -8.05 14.28
N ARG A 54 -8.71 -7.02 15.11
CA ARG A 54 -9.98 -6.67 15.76
C ARG A 54 -11.11 -6.37 14.75
N TYR A 55 -10.78 -5.85 13.57
CA TYR A 55 -11.74 -5.67 12.49
C TYR A 55 -12.26 -7.02 11.99
N PHE A 56 -11.37 -7.99 11.77
CA PHE A 56 -11.72 -9.35 11.35
C PHE A 56 -12.62 -10.04 12.38
N GLU A 57 -12.25 -9.97 13.66
CA GLU A 57 -13.03 -10.52 14.77
C GLU A 57 -14.43 -9.88 14.86
N THR A 58 -14.51 -8.55 14.74
CA THR A 58 -15.78 -7.81 14.85
C THR A 58 -16.75 -8.17 13.73
N HIS A 59 -16.24 -8.30 12.51
CA HIS A 59 -17.05 -8.56 11.32
C HIS A 59 -17.12 -10.04 10.93
N GLN A 60 -16.54 -10.92 11.74
CA GLN A 60 -16.50 -12.38 11.53
C GLN A 60 -15.90 -12.75 10.16
N ILE A 61 -14.87 -12.03 9.75
CA ILE A 61 -14.14 -12.27 8.50
C ILE A 61 -13.00 -13.24 8.80
N VAL A 62 -12.86 -14.28 7.97
CA VAL A 62 -11.71 -15.19 8.04
C VAL A 62 -10.42 -14.38 7.86
N PRO A 63 -9.37 -14.57 8.69
CA PRO A 63 -8.13 -13.80 8.66
C PRO A 63 -7.22 -14.21 7.49
N ASP A 64 -7.77 -14.16 6.29
CA ASP A 64 -7.14 -14.40 5.00
C ASP A 64 -7.23 -13.13 4.16
N TRP A 65 -6.14 -12.77 3.48
CA TRP A 65 -6.03 -11.47 2.81
C TRP A 65 -6.89 -11.39 1.54
N ASP A 66 -7.00 -12.48 0.77
CA ASP A 66 -7.83 -12.50 -0.43
C ASP A 66 -9.32 -12.46 -0.06
N VAL A 67 -9.72 -13.16 1.01
CA VAL A 67 -11.08 -13.07 1.58
C VAL A 67 -11.38 -11.65 2.06
N PHE A 68 -10.45 -11.03 2.78
CA PHE A 68 -10.58 -9.66 3.26
C PHE A 68 -10.76 -8.65 2.12
N LEU A 69 -9.92 -8.71 1.08
CA LEU A 69 -10.00 -7.77 -0.03
C LEU A 69 -11.35 -7.86 -0.75
N ARG A 70 -11.84 -9.09 -1.01
CA ARG A 70 -13.14 -9.32 -1.65
C ARG A 70 -14.29 -8.84 -0.77
N ASP A 71 -14.27 -9.14 0.53
CA ASP A 71 -15.27 -8.66 1.48
C ASP A 71 -15.26 -7.13 1.58
N PHE A 72 -14.08 -6.52 1.67
CA PHE A 72 -13.92 -5.07 1.71
C PHE A 72 -14.51 -4.42 0.46
N HIS A 73 -14.17 -4.91 -0.74
CA HIS A 73 -14.63 -4.38 -2.01
C HIS A 73 -16.16 -4.39 -2.16
N GLN A 74 -16.82 -5.44 -1.67
CA GLN A 74 -18.30 -5.52 -1.68
C GLN A 74 -18.97 -4.35 -0.93
N HIS A 75 -18.30 -3.82 0.10
CA HIS A 75 -18.84 -2.75 0.95
C HIS A 75 -18.27 -1.37 0.60
N TRP A 76 -17.04 -1.33 0.10
CA TRP A 76 -16.27 -0.14 -0.25
C TRP A 76 -15.80 -0.19 -1.72
N PRO A 77 -16.71 -0.07 -2.71
CA PRO A 77 -16.39 -0.16 -4.14
C PRO A 77 -15.78 1.16 -4.69
N THR A 78 -14.70 1.63 -4.07
CA THR A 78 -14.07 2.94 -4.36
C THR A 78 -13.22 2.96 -5.63
N ASP A 79 -13.13 1.84 -6.33
CA ASP A 79 -12.68 1.73 -7.73
C ASP A 79 -13.79 2.07 -8.74
N GLY A 80 -15.05 2.19 -8.30
CA GLY A 80 -16.17 2.60 -9.13
C GLY A 80 -16.05 4.02 -9.68
N GLN A 81 -16.67 4.26 -10.83
CA GLN A 81 -16.70 5.60 -11.43
C GLN A 81 -17.36 6.61 -10.48
N HIS A 82 -16.65 7.71 -10.21
CA HIS A 82 -17.12 8.79 -9.33
C HIS A 82 -17.48 8.34 -7.90
N VAL A 83 -16.91 7.23 -7.41
CA VAL A 83 -17.07 6.79 -6.03
C VAL A 83 -15.93 7.33 -5.18
N TYR A 84 -16.27 8.15 -4.18
CA TYR A 84 -15.32 8.71 -3.23
C TYR A 84 -15.51 8.08 -1.86
N VAL A 85 -14.43 8.01 -1.07
CA VAL A 85 -14.43 7.48 0.31
C VAL A 85 -15.53 8.14 1.15
N ASP A 86 -15.71 9.45 1.02
CA ASP A 86 -16.69 10.18 1.81
C ASP A 86 -18.14 9.81 1.43
N PHE A 87 -18.43 9.53 0.15
CA PHE A 87 -19.74 9.05 -0.29
C PHE A 87 -20.06 7.64 0.20
N VAL A 88 -19.03 6.81 0.43
CA VAL A 88 -19.22 5.49 1.04
C VAL A 88 -19.44 5.62 2.54
N ARG A 89 -18.76 6.57 3.19
CA ARG A 89 -18.88 6.84 4.63
C ARG A 89 -20.24 7.42 5.02
N ASP A 90 -20.78 8.32 4.20
CA ASP A 90 -22.09 8.94 4.46
C ASP A 90 -23.28 8.08 4.00
N GLY A 91 -23.00 6.96 3.31
CA GLY A 91 -24.00 6.00 2.86
C GLY A 91 -24.65 6.35 1.52
N SER A 92 -24.15 7.35 0.80
CA SER A 92 -24.64 7.71 -0.53
C SER A 92 -24.36 6.64 -1.59
N VAL A 93 -23.26 5.89 -1.45
CA VAL A 93 -22.87 4.79 -2.35
C VAL A 93 -22.28 3.62 -1.54
N GLY A 94 -22.48 2.39 -2.01
CA GLY A 94 -21.91 1.21 -1.35
C GLY A 94 -22.59 0.91 -0.02
N ASN A 95 -21.88 0.17 0.86
CA ASN A 95 -22.43 -0.26 2.14
C ASN A 95 -21.37 -0.20 3.26
N GLY A 96 -20.57 0.88 3.26
CA GLY A 96 -19.44 1.04 4.18
C GLY A 96 -19.82 0.98 5.65
N ALA A 97 -21.08 1.32 6.00
CA ALA A 97 -21.60 1.23 7.36
C ALA A 97 -21.49 -0.19 7.97
N GLN A 98 -21.61 -1.25 7.16
CA GLN A 98 -21.46 -2.65 7.59
C GLN A 98 -20.01 -3.07 7.80
N ARG A 99 -19.05 -2.26 7.36
CA ARG A 99 -17.61 -2.51 7.40
C ARG A 99 -16.87 -1.30 7.94
N THR A 100 -17.33 -0.81 9.09
CA THR A 100 -16.69 0.28 9.84
C THR A 100 -15.65 -0.25 10.81
N GLY A 101 -14.81 0.65 11.32
CA GLY A 101 -13.84 0.34 12.37
C GLY A 101 -13.68 1.50 13.35
N SER A 102 -12.79 1.33 14.31
CA SER A 102 -12.47 2.36 15.30
C SER A 102 -11.12 3.00 15.01
N ALA A 103 -11.03 4.33 15.11
CA ALA A 103 -9.77 5.06 15.06
C ALA A 103 -8.76 4.65 16.15
N LYS A 104 -9.20 3.91 17.18
CA LYS A 104 -8.34 3.33 18.22
C LYS A 104 -7.71 1.99 17.83
N TRP A 105 -8.22 1.33 16.80
CA TRP A 105 -7.70 0.04 16.36
C TRP A 105 -6.51 0.26 15.46
N ARG A 106 -5.34 -0.19 15.91
CA ARG A 106 -4.09 -0.10 15.15
C ARG A 106 -3.52 -1.47 14.91
N ARG A 107 -3.03 -1.69 13.70
CA ARG A 107 -2.25 -2.88 13.36
C ARG A 107 -0.98 -2.93 14.18
N LEU A 108 -0.41 -4.11 14.36
CA LEU A 108 0.84 -4.28 15.09
C LEU A 108 1.96 -3.43 14.48
N THR A 109 2.08 -3.40 13.14
CA THR A 109 3.06 -2.54 12.45
C THR A 109 2.87 -1.05 12.77
N GLU A 110 1.63 -0.57 12.84
CA GLU A 110 1.32 0.84 13.16
C GLU A 110 1.64 1.19 14.61
N GLN A 111 1.47 0.25 15.53
CA GLN A 111 1.84 0.44 16.94
C GLN A 111 3.35 0.63 17.07
N ARG A 112 4.14 -0.12 16.31
CA ARG A 112 5.61 -0.11 16.35
C ARG A 112 6.21 1.16 15.74
N CYS A 113 5.66 1.66 14.64
CA CYS A 113 6.09 2.91 14.02
C CYS A 113 5.30 4.15 14.49
N ARG A 114 4.37 3.99 15.45
CA ARG A 114 3.47 5.04 15.94
C ARG A 114 2.63 5.71 14.84
N ALA A 115 2.36 4.99 13.75
CA ALA A 115 1.45 5.44 12.71
C ALA A 115 0.00 5.51 13.23
N LYS A 116 -0.81 6.27 12.51
CA LYS A 116 -2.25 6.39 12.77
C LYS A 116 -2.98 5.15 12.25
N SER A 117 -4.11 4.86 12.89
CA SER A 117 -5.04 3.84 12.41
C SER A 117 -5.55 4.15 11.00
N VAL A 118 -5.74 3.10 10.19
CA VAL A 118 -6.49 3.13 8.93
C VAL A 118 -7.94 3.63 9.07
N PHE A 119 -8.49 3.71 10.28
CA PHE A 119 -9.82 4.26 10.56
C PHE A 119 -9.80 5.69 11.12
N HIS A 120 -8.63 6.32 11.24
CA HIS A 120 -8.52 7.68 11.76
C HIS A 120 -8.66 8.73 10.64
N PHE A 121 -9.86 8.91 10.12
CA PHE A 121 -10.15 9.85 9.03
C PHE A 121 -9.93 11.33 9.42
N ASP A 122 -9.80 12.17 8.39
CA ASP A 122 -9.92 13.64 8.47
C ASP A 122 -8.96 14.32 9.47
N CYS A 123 -7.75 13.78 9.63
CA CYS A 123 -6.70 14.39 10.43
C CYS A 123 -5.35 14.39 9.69
N GLN A 124 -4.46 15.34 10.05
CA GLN A 124 -3.14 15.47 9.44
C GLN A 124 -2.33 14.18 9.57
N GLY A 125 -1.70 13.71 8.49
CA GLY A 125 -0.90 12.47 8.49
C GLY A 125 -1.73 11.18 8.59
N SER A 126 -3.03 11.25 8.30
CA SER A 126 -3.88 10.07 8.17
C SER A 126 -3.74 9.43 6.79
N VAL A 127 -3.62 8.10 6.77
CA VAL A 127 -3.71 7.27 5.56
C VAL A 127 -5.08 6.62 5.39
N ALA A 128 -6.08 7.00 6.18
CA ALA A 128 -7.39 6.34 6.17
C ALA A 128 -8.07 6.45 4.81
N LYS A 129 -8.10 7.66 4.21
CA LYS A 129 -8.67 7.87 2.87
C LYS A 129 -7.85 7.18 1.78
N SER A 130 -6.51 7.24 1.83
CA SER A 130 -5.68 6.55 0.83
C SER A 130 -5.85 5.03 0.91
N THR A 131 -5.94 4.47 2.12
CA THR A 131 -6.20 3.04 2.35
C THR A 131 -7.55 2.61 1.77
N HIS A 132 -8.64 3.28 2.17
CA HIS A 132 -9.99 2.91 1.74
C HIS A 132 -10.26 3.15 0.25
N SER A 133 -9.47 4.02 -0.39
CA SER A 133 -9.50 4.23 -1.84
C SER A 133 -8.49 3.38 -2.62
N GLY A 134 -7.54 2.73 -1.93
CA GLY A 134 -6.45 1.96 -2.52
C GLY A 134 -6.69 0.45 -2.51
N LEU A 135 -7.33 -0.08 -1.46
CA LEU A 135 -7.58 -1.52 -1.32
C LEU A 135 -8.28 -2.17 -2.53
N PRO A 136 -9.34 -1.57 -3.14
CA PRO A 136 -9.93 -2.12 -4.36
C PRO A 136 -8.97 -2.22 -5.54
N TRP A 137 -8.00 -1.31 -5.65
CA TRP A 137 -6.99 -1.37 -6.70
C TRP A 137 -5.91 -2.43 -6.42
N LEU A 138 -5.64 -2.75 -5.14
CA LEU A 138 -4.82 -3.92 -4.81
C LEU A 138 -5.54 -5.21 -5.20
N LEU A 139 -6.85 -5.32 -4.92
CA LEU A 139 -7.67 -6.44 -5.37
C LEU A 139 -7.64 -6.58 -6.90
N PHE A 140 -7.81 -5.47 -7.63
CA PHE A 140 -7.69 -5.45 -9.09
C PHE A 140 -6.35 -6.03 -9.57
N LEU A 141 -5.23 -5.57 -9.01
CA LEU A 141 -3.91 -6.10 -9.38
C LEU A 141 -3.75 -7.58 -9.01
N ARG A 142 -4.23 -7.98 -7.81
CA ARG A 142 -4.23 -9.37 -7.33
C ARG A 142 -4.99 -10.30 -8.26
N GLU A 143 -6.17 -9.89 -8.74
CA GLU A 143 -6.99 -10.70 -9.66
C GLU A 143 -6.42 -10.74 -11.08
N LYS A 144 -5.81 -9.65 -11.55
CA LYS A 144 -5.28 -9.57 -12.92
C LYS A 144 -3.95 -10.28 -13.10
N LEU A 145 -3.08 -10.23 -12.09
CA LEU A 145 -1.72 -10.77 -12.16
C LEU A 145 -1.57 -12.11 -11.43
N GLY A 146 -2.48 -12.42 -10.50
CA GLY A 146 -2.47 -13.68 -9.75
C GLY A 146 -1.10 -13.96 -9.12
N SER A 147 -0.59 -15.17 -9.33
CA SER A 147 0.71 -15.61 -8.78
C SER A 147 1.94 -14.94 -9.42
N HIS A 148 1.79 -14.14 -10.47
CA HIS A 148 2.91 -13.40 -11.08
C HIS A 148 3.32 -12.19 -10.24
N LEU A 149 2.44 -11.68 -9.37
CA LEU A 149 2.71 -10.56 -8.48
C LEU A 149 2.76 -11.02 -7.02
N HIS A 150 3.80 -10.64 -6.30
CA HIS A 150 3.97 -10.95 -4.88
C HIS A 150 3.53 -9.77 -4.00
N PHE A 151 2.48 -9.95 -3.21
CA PHE A 151 2.08 -8.98 -2.19
C PHE A 151 2.74 -9.32 -0.87
N TRP A 152 3.79 -8.57 -0.53
CA TRP A 152 4.49 -8.77 0.72
C TRP A 152 3.75 -8.07 1.87
N PRO A 153 3.63 -8.68 3.06
CA PRO A 153 4.12 -10.02 3.44
C PRO A 153 3.07 -11.14 3.28
N PHE A 154 1.89 -10.86 2.72
CA PHE A 154 0.76 -11.80 2.61
C PHE A 154 1.13 -13.09 1.88
N ASP A 155 1.83 -12.98 0.74
CA ASP A 155 2.32 -14.12 -0.04
C ASP A 155 3.60 -14.74 0.53
N GLY A 156 4.15 -14.18 1.61
CA GLY A 156 5.42 -14.59 2.21
C GLY A 156 6.41 -13.45 2.37
N PHE A 157 7.35 -13.60 3.30
CA PHE A 157 8.42 -12.64 3.55
C PHE A 157 9.50 -12.68 2.47
N THR A 158 9.72 -13.83 1.84
CA THR A 158 10.67 -13.99 0.75
C THR A 158 9.94 -13.85 -0.59
N VAL A 159 10.31 -12.81 -1.35
CA VAL A 159 9.87 -12.65 -2.75
C VAL A 159 10.63 -13.65 -3.62
N PRO A 160 9.95 -14.52 -4.39
CA PRO A 160 10.62 -15.44 -5.30
C PRO A 160 11.44 -14.70 -6.37
N SER A 161 12.60 -15.26 -6.74
CA SER A 161 13.43 -14.68 -7.81
C SER A 161 12.64 -14.55 -9.12
N GLY A 162 12.85 -13.44 -9.82
CA GLY A 162 12.16 -13.15 -11.07
C GLY A 162 10.72 -12.66 -10.91
N ARG A 163 10.21 -12.48 -9.67
CA ARG A 163 8.86 -11.92 -9.44
C ARG A 163 8.90 -10.45 -9.06
N SER A 164 7.93 -9.72 -9.59
CA SER A 164 7.61 -8.37 -9.12
C SER A 164 6.91 -8.43 -7.76
N ALA A 165 7.05 -7.37 -6.97
CA ALA A 165 6.47 -7.29 -5.64
C ALA A 165 5.81 -5.94 -5.36
N VAL A 166 4.73 -5.96 -4.59
CA VAL A 166 4.11 -4.76 -4.01
C VAL A 166 4.29 -4.80 -2.50
N VAL A 167 4.73 -3.69 -1.94
CA VAL A 167 5.03 -3.54 -0.51
C VAL A 167 4.32 -2.31 0.04
N GLU A 168 3.85 -2.39 1.28
CA GLU A 168 3.39 -1.23 2.02
C GLU A 168 4.61 -0.41 2.43
N ALA A 169 4.65 0.86 2.00
CA ALA A 169 5.72 1.79 2.29
C ALA A 169 5.22 2.89 3.22
N TYR A 170 6.12 3.45 4.03
CA TYR A 170 5.77 4.59 4.90
C TYR A 170 6.85 5.67 4.79
N PRO A 171 6.63 6.73 3.99
CA PRO A 171 7.65 7.72 3.65
C PRO A 171 8.35 8.34 4.86
N ALA A 172 7.67 8.47 6.00
CA ALA A 172 8.25 9.02 7.22
C ALA A 172 9.50 8.25 7.69
N LEU A 173 9.62 6.96 7.37
CA LEU A 173 10.80 6.14 7.67
C LEU A 173 12.02 6.52 6.81
N TYR A 174 11.81 7.01 5.59
CA TYR A 174 12.89 7.17 4.61
C TYR A 174 13.21 8.62 4.27
N LYS A 175 12.22 9.52 4.32
CA LYS A 175 12.31 10.92 3.83
C LYS A 175 13.53 11.68 4.32
N HIS A 176 13.94 11.47 5.57
CA HIS A 176 15.08 12.16 6.16
C HIS A 176 16.42 11.80 5.49
N ARG A 177 16.51 10.62 4.84
CA ARG A 177 17.69 10.17 4.07
C ARG A 177 17.72 10.72 2.65
N PHE A 178 16.57 11.12 2.11
CA PHE A 178 16.39 11.54 0.72
C PHE A 178 15.69 12.89 0.67
N PRO A 179 16.36 13.99 1.03
CA PRO A 179 15.76 15.32 1.02
C PRO A 179 15.34 15.71 -0.40
N GLY A 180 14.12 16.22 -0.54
CA GLY A 180 13.58 16.72 -1.80
C GLY A 180 14.15 18.06 -2.20
N THR A 181 13.75 18.52 -3.38
CA THR A 181 14.03 19.89 -3.84
C THR A 181 12.98 20.86 -3.33
N VAL A 182 13.31 22.16 -3.33
CA VAL A 182 12.40 23.23 -2.86
C VAL A 182 11.10 23.30 -3.68
N SER A 183 11.10 22.81 -4.93
CA SER A 183 9.94 22.86 -5.82
C SER A 183 8.97 21.67 -5.68
N MET A 184 9.33 20.64 -4.93
CA MET A 184 8.50 19.44 -4.78
C MET A 184 7.35 19.69 -3.80
N SER A 185 6.15 19.23 -4.18
CA SER A 185 5.05 19.12 -3.21
C SER A 185 5.37 18.06 -2.14
N GLY A 186 4.58 18.06 -1.06
CA GLY A 186 4.64 17.00 -0.06
C GLY A 186 4.50 15.62 -0.70
N ASP A 187 3.42 15.36 -1.43
CA ASP A 187 3.16 14.06 -2.07
C ASP A 187 4.27 13.64 -3.06
N GLN A 188 4.87 14.60 -3.78
CA GLN A 188 6.01 14.33 -4.64
C GLN A 188 7.23 13.89 -3.82
N GLN A 189 7.49 14.55 -2.70
CA GLN A 189 8.58 14.18 -1.79
C GLN A 189 8.38 12.81 -1.16
N ASP A 190 7.15 12.45 -0.80
CA ASP A 190 6.78 11.13 -0.29
C ASP A 190 7.09 10.04 -1.32
N ALA A 191 6.60 10.20 -2.55
CA ALA A 191 6.81 9.23 -3.62
C ALA A 191 8.29 9.13 -4.05
N TYR A 192 9.01 10.26 -4.10
CA TYR A 192 10.45 10.30 -4.36
C TYR A 192 11.24 9.54 -3.28
N ALA A 193 10.95 9.79 -2.00
CA ALA A 193 11.65 9.13 -0.90
C ALA A 193 11.43 7.60 -0.91
N ILE A 194 10.21 7.14 -1.22
CA ILE A 194 9.92 5.71 -1.39
C ILE A 194 10.77 5.12 -2.52
N ALA A 195 10.71 5.71 -3.72
CA ALA A 195 11.42 5.19 -4.89
C ALA A 195 12.94 5.18 -4.68
N SER A 196 13.48 6.25 -4.10
CA SER A 196 14.91 6.37 -3.79
C SER A 196 15.36 5.38 -2.72
N TRP A 197 14.56 5.16 -1.66
CA TRP A 197 14.90 4.17 -0.64
C TRP A 197 14.81 2.74 -1.17
N LEU A 198 13.83 2.40 -1.99
CA LEU A 198 13.74 1.07 -2.62
C LEU A 198 14.96 0.79 -3.50
N LYS A 199 15.36 1.74 -4.35
CA LYS A 199 16.59 1.63 -5.15
C LYS A 199 17.83 1.46 -4.25
N HIS A 200 18.00 2.36 -3.29
CA HIS A 200 19.18 2.37 -2.43
C HIS A 200 19.29 1.07 -1.62
N SER A 201 18.19 0.63 -1.02
CA SER A 201 18.14 -0.56 -0.19
C SER A 201 18.35 -1.86 -0.98
N ASP A 202 17.92 -1.91 -2.23
CA ASP A 202 18.24 -3.02 -3.14
C ASP A 202 19.75 -3.07 -3.43
N VAL A 203 20.35 -1.93 -3.79
CA VAL A 203 21.78 -1.85 -4.12
C VAL A 203 22.68 -2.15 -2.92
N THR A 204 22.29 -1.75 -1.72
CA THR A 204 23.08 -1.96 -0.49
C THR A 204 22.79 -3.29 0.20
N GLY A 205 21.76 -4.02 -0.22
CA GLY A 205 21.28 -5.23 0.44
C GLY A 205 20.39 -4.99 1.67
N GLU A 206 20.16 -3.73 2.07
CA GLU A 206 19.26 -3.35 3.17
C GLU A 206 17.82 -3.85 2.94
N LEU A 207 17.40 -3.97 1.67
CA LEU A 207 16.05 -4.43 1.30
C LEU A 207 15.78 -5.85 1.81
N GLN A 208 16.78 -6.74 1.76
CA GLN A 208 16.62 -8.12 2.22
C GLN A 208 16.32 -8.16 3.72
N THR A 209 17.04 -7.36 4.51
CA THR A 209 16.81 -7.21 5.95
C THR A 209 15.45 -6.58 6.23
N ALA A 210 15.06 -5.55 5.47
CA ALA A 210 13.77 -4.89 5.64
C ALA A 210 12.57 -5.82 5.34
N MET A 211 12.73 -6.75 4.40
CA MET A 211 11.72 -7.78 4.08
C MET A 211 11.67 -8.93 5.10
N HIS A 212 12.67 -9.06 5.97
CA HIS A 212 12.75 -10.09 7.01
C HIS A 212 12.99 -9.47 8.40
N PRO A 213 12.05 -8.66 8.89
CA PRO A 213 12.16 -8.08 10.23
C PRO A 213 12.21 -9.19 11.29
N THR A 214 12.90 -8.91 12.41
CA THR A 214 13.00 -9.87 13.51
C THR A 214 11.64 -9.99 14.20
N MET A 215 10.94 -11.08 13.93
CA MET A 215 9.59 -11.36 14.43
C MET A 215 9.53 -12.75 15.05
N ASP A 216 8.85 -12.85 16.20
CA ASP A 216 8.42 -14.14 16.73
C ASP A 216 7.32 -14.76 15.84
N PRO A 217 7.03 -16.07 16.00
CA PRO A 217 6.03 -16.75 15.17
C PRO A 217 4.63 -16.13 15.22
N ALA A 218 4.22 -15.55 16.35
CA ALA A 218 2.91 -14.93 16.48
C ALA A 218 2.86 -13.61 15.68
N MET A 219 3.92 -12.81 15.74
CA MET A 219 4.05 -11.59 14.93
C MET A 219 4.07 -11.89 13.43
N GLN A 220 4.73 -12.98 13.01
CA GLN A 220 4.71 -13.40 11.61
C GLN A 220 3.32 -13.78 11.12
N LEU A 221 2.54 -14.49 11.96
CA LEU A 221 1.15 -14.82 11.64
C LEU A 221 0.30 -13.54 11.54
N MET A 222 0.45 -12.63 12.49
CA MET A 222 -0.25 -11.33 12.49
C MET A 222 0.11 -10.49 11.25
N ALA A 223 1.38 -10.43 10.86
CA ALA A 223 1.83 -9.71 9.68
C ALA A 223 1.20 -10.28 8.38
N ARG A 224 0.95 -11.59 8.31
CA ARG A 224 0.24 -12.23 7.19
C ARG A 224 -1.27 -11.94 7.16
N THR A 225 -1.84 -11.39 8.24
CA THR A 225 -3.25 -10.98 8.29
C THR A 225 -3.40 -9.46 8.19
N GLU A 226 -2.68 -8.70 8.99
CA GLU A 226 -2.76 -7.24 9.09
C GLU A 226 -1.86 -6.51 8.07
N GLY A 227 -0.89 -7.21 7.47
CA GLY A 227 0.17 -6.61 6.68
C GLY A 227 1.31 -6.06 7.56
N TRP A 228 2.35 -5.56 6.89
CA TRP A 228 3.50 -4.94 7.54
C TRP A 228 4.04 -3.80 6.69
N ILE A 229 4.53 -2.75 7.34
CA ILE A 229 5.21 -1.63 6.68
C ILE A 229 6.67 -2.01 6.49
N LEU A 230 7.17 -1.92 5.25
CA LEU A 230 8.54 -2.28 4.92
C LEU A 230 9.56 -1.43 5.70
N GLY A 231 10.49 -2.06 6.41
CA GLY A 231 11.49 -1.37 7.24
C GLY A 231 11.04 -1.03 8.67
N VAL A 232 9.84 -1.42 9.10
CA VAL A 232 9.48 -1.44 10.53
C VAL A 232 10.09 -2.69 11.17
N ALA A 233 11.00 -2.49 12.12
CA ALA A 233 11.57 -3.55 12.96
C ALA A 233 10.60 -4.01 14.02
#